data_AF-A0A7S4IUM4-F1
#
_entry.id   AF-A0A7S4IUM4-F1
#
_cell.length_a   1.000
_cell.length_b   1.000
_cell.length_c   1.000
_cell.angle_alpha   90.00
_cell.angle_beta   90.00
_cell.angle_gamma   90.00
#
_symmetry.space_group_name_H-M   'P 1'
#
loop_
_entity.id
_entity.type
_entity.pdbx_description
1 polymer ?
#
loop_
_entity_poly.entity_id
_entity_poly.type
_entity_poly.pdbx_seq_one_letter_code
_entity_poly.pdbx_strand_id
1 'polypeptide(L)'
;RAPLAKLQEKKGQRQEAAREATLGDGEKLESPDAAPDYVRLALTSRVYDFVNESPLQLASGLSQRVGAKVFLKREDLLPSFSYKIRGAYNLLAHHPRDGLRKVVTYSVGSA
;
A
#
# COMPACT_ATOMS: atom_id res chain seq x y z
N ARG A 1 -40.96 -24.51 41.73
CA ARG A 1 -40.28 -25.50 40.86
C ARG A 1 -40.03 -24.83 39.51
N ALA A 2 -38.79 -24.46 39.18
CA ALA A 2 -38.38 -24.19 37.78
C ALA A 2 -38.33 -25.55 37.01
N PRO A 3 -38.31 -25.66 35.65
CA PRO A 3 -37.54 -24.81 34.72
C PRO A 3 -38.03 -24.60 33.24
N LEU A 4 -37.36 -23.65 32.57
CA LEU A 4 -36.92 -23.52 31.15
C LEU A 4 -37.64 -24.21 29.96
N ALA A 5 -38.15 -23.39 29.03
CA ALA A 5 -38.12 -23.59 27.56
C ALA A 5 -38.16 -22.21 26.86
N LYS A 6 -37.01 -21.61 26.53
CA LYS A 6 -36.28 -21.65 25.25
C LYS A 6 -36.99 -20.94 24.07
N LEU A 7 -36.27 -19.90 23.59
CA LEU A 7 -36.14 -19.42 22.20
C LEU A 7 -37.38 -18.76 21.57
N GLN A 8 -37.35 -17.60 20.93
CA GLN A 8 -36.27 -16.86 20.26
C GLN A 8 -36.70 -15.39 20.09
N GLU A 9 -35.76 -14.48 20.31
CA GLU A 9 -35.91 -13.04 20.09
C GLU A 9 -36.01 -12.73 18.59
N LYS A 10 -37.07 -12.04 18.17
CA LYS A 10 -37.16 -11.43 16.83
C LYS A 10 -36.81 -9.95 16.93
N LYS A 11 -35.56 -9.64 17.27
CA LYS A 11 -35.03 -8.28 17.19
C LYS A 11 -34.60 -8.04 15.75
N GLY A 12 -35.38 -7.23 15.04
CA GLY A 12 -35.13 -6.85 13.66
C GLY A 12 -33.68 -6.46 13.46
N GLN A 13 -32.99 -7.21 12.61
CA GLN A 13 -31.64 -6.90 12.18
C GLN A 13 -31.69 -5.63 11.35
N ARG A 14 -31.45 -4.50 12.00
CA ARG A 14 -30.98 -3.29 11.35
C ARG A 14 -29.64 -3.68 10.72
N GLN A 15 -29.65 -3.90 9.40
CA GLN A 15 -28.45 -4.20 8.63
C GLN A 15 -27.53 -2.98 8.70
N GLU A 16 -26.67 -2.94 9.73
CA GLU A 16 -25.43 -2.18 9.66
C GLU A 16 -24.58 -2.86 8.59
N ALA A 17 -24.65 -2.29 7.38
CA ALA A 17 -23.74 -2.63 6.31
C ALA A 17 -22.32 -2.25 6.76
N ALA A 18 -21.64 -3.21 7.39
CA ALA A 18 -20.20 -3.22 7.52
C ALA A 18 -19.65 -3.25 6.09
N ARG A 19 -19.39 -2.07 5.52
CA ARG A 19 -18.52 -1.96 4.36
C ARG A 19 -17.16 -2.44 4.81
N GLU A 20 -16.75 -3.62 4.37
CA GLU A 20 -15.38 -4.07 4.47
C GLU A 20 -14.47 -2.97 3.91
N ALA A 21 -13.48 -2.59 4.69
CA ALA A 21 -12.39 -1.77 4.20
C ALA A 21 -11.57 -2.63 3.23
N THR A 22 -12.04 -2.76 1.99
CA THR A 22 -11.23 -3.28 0.90
C THR A 22 -10.16 -2.23 0.63
N LEU A 23 -8.98 -2.47 1.21
CA LEU A 23 -7.75 -1.94 0.67
C LEU A 23 -7.70 -2.50 -0.76
N GLY A 24 -7.97 -1.64 -1.75
CA GLY A 24 -8.27 -2.04 -3.12
C GLY A 24 -7.48 -3.27 -3.58
N ASP A 25 -8.21 -4.34 -3.83
CA ASP A 25 -7.83 -5.70 -4.15
C ASP A 25 -7.06 -5.83 -5.48
N GLY A 26 -6.64 -4.72 -6.08
CA GLY A 26 -5.87 -4.65 -7.33
C GLY A 26 -6.66 -5.08 -8.57
N GLU A 27 -7.81 -5.74 -8.41
CA GLU A 27 -8.57 -6.37 -9.50
C GLU A 27 -9.14 -5.39 -10.54
N LYS A 28 -9.11 -4.08 -10.25
CA LYS A 28 -9.57 -3.02 -11.17
C LYS A 28 -8.45 -2.19 -11.81
N LEU A 29 -7.20 -2.65 -11.76
CA LEU A 29 -6.05 -1.91 -12.28
C LEU A 29 -5.53 -2.44 -13.62
N GLU A 30 -6.12 -3.52 -14.16
CA GLU A 30 -5.84 -3.97 -15.51
C GLU A 30 -6.57 -3.04 -16.50
N SER A 31 -5.79 -2.27 -17.26
CA SER A 31 -6.33 -1.44 -18.32
C SER A 31 -6.60 -2.29 -19.56
N PRO A 32 -7.69 -2.05 -20.31
CA PRO A 32 -7.80 -2.56 -21.67
C PRO A 32 -6.57 -2.13 -22.50
N ASP A 33 -6.18 -3.00 -23.44
CA ASP A 33 -4.90 -3.20 -24.16
C ASP A 33 -4.06 -1.99 -24.66
N ALA A 34 -4.46 -0.75 -24.40
CA ALA A 34 -3.73 0.46 -24.76
C ALA A 34 -2.95 1.13 -23.60
N ALA A 35 -3.27 0.85 -22.34
CA ALA A 35 -2.54 1.44 -21.20
C ALA A 35 -1.59 0.42 -20.53
N PRO A 36 -0.47 0.89 -19.96
CA PRO A 36 0.48 0.00 -19.32
C PRO A 36 -0.17 -0.76 -18.16
N ASP A 37 0.02 -2.07 -18.16
CA ASP A 37 -0.39 -2.99 -17.10
C ASP A 37 0.45 -2.73 -15.84
N TYR A 38 -0.03 -1.81 -14.99
CA TYR A 38 0.66 -1.41 -13.77
C TYR A 38 0.74 -2.51 -12.72
N VAL A 39 -0.22 -3.45 -12.71
CA VAL A 39 -0.18 -4.60 -11.80
C VAL A 39 1.03 -5.45 -12.15
N ARG A 40 1.17 -5.83 -13.43
CA ARG A 40 2.33 -6.58 -13.88
C ARG A 40 3.63 -5.80 -13.65
N LEU A 41 3.68 -4.51 -14.00
CA LEU A 41 4.88 -3.68 -13.80
C LEU A 41 5.28 -3.56 -12.32
N ALA A 42 4.32 -3.46 -11.40
CA ALA A 42 4.59 -3.43 -9.97
C ALA A 42 5.14 -4.77 -9.46
N LEU A 43 4.54 -5.88 -9.91
CA LEU A 43 4.95 -7.23 -9.53
C LEU A 43 6.32 -7.62 -10.09
N THR A 44 6.66 -7.17 -11.30
CA THR A 44 7.98 -7.42 -11.92
C THR A 44 9.03 -6.37 -11.55
N SER A 45 8.71 -5.45 -10.65
CA SER A 45 9.63 -4.38 -10.28
C SER A 45 10.84 -4.91 -9.49
N ARG A 46 12.01 -4.32 -9.72
CA ARG A 46 13.27 -4.74 -9.07
C ARG A 46 13.62 -3.92 -7.84
N VAL A 47 12.62 -3.29 -7.22
CA VAL A 47 12.81 -2.34 -6.12
C VAL A 47 13.47 -2.99 -4.89
N TYR A 48 13.16 -4.26 -4.66
CA TYR A 48 13.61 -5.00 -3.49
C TYR A 48 15.08 -5.46 -3.55
N ASP A 49 15.74 -5.34 -4.70
CA ASP A 49 17.19 -5.57 -4.82
C ASP A 49 18.00 -4.52 -4.05
N PHE A 50 17.42 -3.33 -3.83
CA PHE A 50 18.07 -2.21 -3.14
C PHE A 50 17.38 -1.79 -1.85
N VAL A 51 16.04 -1.91 -1.78
CA VAL A 51 15.25 -1.34 -0.68
C VAL A 51 14.37 -2.39 -0.03
N ASN A 52 14.49 -2.55 1.29
CA ASN A 52 13.61 -3.43 2.06
C ASN A 52 12.19 -2.85 2.23
N GLU A 53 11.27 -3.68 2.69
CA GLU A 53 9.94 -3.22 3.09
C GLU A 53 10.02 -2.30 4.30
N SER A 54 9.50 -1.07 4.16
CA SER A 54 9.42 -0.14 5.27
C SER A 54 8.30 -0.55 6.24
N PRO A 55 8.44 -0.30 7.55
CA PRO A 55 7.44 -0.73 8.52
C PRO A 55 6.14 0.06 8.38
N LEU A 56 5.02 -0.61 8.65
CA LEU A 56 3.70 -0.01 8.81
C LEU A 56 3.44 0.18 10.32
N GLN A 57 3.54 1.41 10.79
CA GLN A 57 3.48 1.72 12.23
C GLN A 57 2.14 2.34 12.61
N LEU A 58 1.51 1.84 13.68
CA LEU A 58 0.32 2.47 14.23
C LEU A 58 0.67 3.81 14.89
N ALA A 59 0.02 4.89 14.46
CA ALA A 59 0.13 6.19 15.08
C ALA A 59 -0.90 6.32 16.21
N SER A 60 -0.57 5.84 17.41
CA SER A 60 -1.50 5.78 18.56
C SER A 60 -2.12 7.13 18.91
N GLY A 61 -1.30 8.20 19.00
CA GLY A 61 -1.80 9.54 19.34
C GLY A 61 -2.72 10.13 18.27
N LEU A 62 -2.40 9.94 16.99
CA LEU A 62 -3.28 10.39 15.90
C LEU A 62 -4.55 9.54 15.83
N SER A 63 -4.43 8.25 16.07
CA SER A 63 -5.56 7.31 16.08
C SER A 63 -6.58 7.68 17.16
N GLN A 64 -6.10 8.03 18.36
CA GLN A 64 -6.96 8.49 19.46
C GLN A 64 -7.65 9.82 19.12
N ARG A 65 -6.94 10.76 18.48
CA ARG A 65 -7.49 12.07 18.11
C ARG A 65 -8.56 11.98 17.01
N VAL A 66 -8.37 11.08 16.04
CA VAL A 66 -9.28 10.92 14.89
C VAL A 66 -10.40 9.91 15.19
N GLY A 67 -10.25 9.07 16.21
CA GLY A 67 -11.21 8.00 16.52
C GLY A 67 -11.14 6.82 15.55
N ALA A 68 -10.05 6.66 14.81
CA ALA A 68 -9.83 5.60 13.83
C ALA A 68 -8.42 5.03 13.93
N LYS A 69 -8.18 3.79 13.46
CA LYS A 69 -6.83 3.22 13.41
C LYS A 69 -6.05 3.86 12.27
N VAL A 70 -5.08 4.72 12.60
CA VAL A 70 -4.22 5.39 11.63
C VAL A 70 -2.86 4.71 11.61
N PHE A 71 -2.48 4.20 10.44
CA PHE A 71 -1.18 3.60 10.20
C PHE A 71 -0.32 4.50 9.33
N LEU A 72 0.99 4.52 9.60
CA LEU A 72 1.98 5.28 8.86
C LEU A 72 2.96 4.31 8.19
N LYS A 73 3.07 4.38 6.86
CA LYS A 73 4.10 3.67 6.11
C LYS A 73 5.39 4.48 6.19
N ARG A 74 6.39 3.95 6.89
CA ARG A 74 7.63 4.66 7.26
C ARG A 74 8.68 4.65 6.13
N GLU A 75 8.32 5.15 4.96
CA GLU A 75 9.26 5.32 3.82
C GLU A 75 10.39 6.33 4.12
N ASP A 76 10.26 7.11 5.19
CA ASP A 76 11.31 7.98 5.73
C ASP A 76 12.50 7.20 6.31
N LEU A 77 12.32 5.92 6.66
CA LEU A 77 13.41 5.08 7.18
C LEU A 77 14.30 4.51 6.07
N LEU A 78 13.97 4.76 4.81
CA LEU A 78 14.82 4.36 3.69
C LEU A 78 16.10 5.21 3.64
N PRO A 79 17.18 4.73 3.00
CA PRO A 79 18.45 5.47 2.91
C PRO A 79 18.33 6.89 2.31
N SER A 80 17.33 7.11 1.44
CA SER A 80 17.03 8.40 0.80
C SER A 80 15.97 9.23 1.54
N PHE A 81 15.54 8.80 2.73
CA PHE A 81 14.50 9.41 3.56
C PHE A 81 13.16 9.65 2.83
N SER A 82 12.93 8.95 1.72
CA SER A 82 11.80 9.18 0.84
C SER A 82 11.58 7.99 -0.10
N TYR A 83 10.36 7.82 -0.55
CA TYR A 83 9.95 6.70 -1.43
C TYR A 83 10.55 6.76 -2.84
N LYS A 84 11.10 7.90 -3.27
CA LYS A 84 11.48 8.14 -4.67
C LYS A 84 12.57 7.22 -5.20
N ILE A 85 13.44 6.75 -4.31
CA ILE A 85 14.52 5.82 -4.65
C ILE A 85 14.00 4.51 -5.27
N ARG A 86 12.78 4.09 -4.92
CA ARG A 86 12.16 2.89 -5.48
C ARG A 86 11.97 3.03 -7.00
N GLY A 87 11.41 4.15 -7.44
CA GLY A 87 11.17 4.43 -8.86
C GLY A 87 12.47 4.68 -9.63
N ALA A 88 13.38 5.47 -9.06
CA ALA A 88 14.68 5.74 -9.66
C ALA A 88 15.49 4.44 -9.87
N TYR A 89 15.54 3.57 -8.86
CA TYR A 89 16.22 2.29 -8.98
C TYR A 89 15.53 1.39 -10.00
N ASN A 90 14.20 1.27 -9.98
CA ASN A 90 13.47 0.42 -10.92
C ASN A 90 13.72 0.84 -12.38
N LEU A 91 13.77 2.14 -12.67
CA LEU A 91 14.08 2.67 -14.00
C LEU A 91 15.51 2.28 -14.42
N LEU A 92 16.50 2.59 -13.59
CA LEU A 92 17.91 2.29 -13.87
C LEU A 92 18.17 0.79 -14.03
N ALA A 93 17.46 -0.02 -13.24
CA ALA A 93 17.53 -1.46 -13.25
C ALA A 93 17.05 -2.06 -14.61
N HIS A 94 15.98 -1.53 -15.19
CA HIS A 94 15.43 -2.04 -16.44
C HIS A 94 16.20 -1.64 -17.70
N HIS A 95 17.18 -0.74 -17.59
CA HIS A 95 18.03 -0.38 -18.73
C HIS A 95 19.30 -1.25 -18.82
N PRO A 96 19.62 -1.81 -20.01
CA PRO A 96 20.81 -2.62 -20.20
C PRO A 96 22.11 -1.79 -20.06
N ARG A 97 23.13 -2.39 -19.46
CA ARG A 97 24.41 -1.76 -19.09
C ARG A 97 25.22 -1.22 -20.28
N ASP A 98 24.89 -1.61 -21.51
CA ASP A 98 25.67 -1.27 -22.70
C ASP A 98 25.43 0.17 -23.22
N GLY A 99 24.35 0.84 -22.80
CA GLY A 99 23.99 2.18 -23.29
C GLY A 99 24.14 3.33 -22.30
N LEU A 100 24.13 3.07 -20.99
CA LEU A 100 24.08 4.11 -19.96
C LEU A 100 25.39 4.19 -19.19
N ARG A 101 26.41 4.83 -19.80
CA ARG A 101 27.69 5.05 -19.10
C ARG A 101 27.56 6.05 -17.95
N LYS A 102 26.63 7.00 -18.04
CA LYS A 102 26.33 8.03 -17.01
C LYS A 102 24.88 8.51 -17.17
N VAL A 103 24.14 8.60 -16.08
CA VAL A 103 22.78 9.19 -16.02
C VAL A 103 22.85 10.45 -15.15
N VAL A 104 22.24 11.53 -15.61
CA VAL A 104 22.14 12.80 -14.86
C VAL A 104 20.68 13.18 -14.76
N THR A 105 20.25 13.53 -13.55
CA THR A 105 18.96 14.15 -13.26
C THR A 105 19.19 15.37 -12.38
N TYR A 106 18.29 16.35 -12.42
CA TYR A 106 18.33 17.52 -11.57
C TYR A 106 17.06 17.59 -10.72
N SER A 107 17.23 17.85 -9.43
CA SER A 107 16.14 18.07 -8.49
C SER A 107 16.68 18.87 -7.31
N VAL A 108 15.82 19.68 -6.69
CA VAL A 108 16.15 20.53 -5.54
C VAL A 108 15.66 19.93 -4.21
N GLY A 109 15.23 18.68 -4.21
CA GLY A 109 14.73 17.96 -3.04
C GLY A 109 14.96 16.46 -3.15
N SER A 110 14.18 15.65 -2.43
CA SER A 110 14.22 14.19 -2.63
C SER A 110 13.91 13.90 -4.10
N ALA A 111 14.85 13.26 -4.78
CA ALA A 111 14.81 12.89 -6.20
C ALA A 111 14.61 11.38 -6.33
#